data_AF-A0A9Q8ZVU9-F1
#
_entry.id   AF-A0A9Q8ZVU9-F1
#
_cell.length_a   1.000
_cell.length_b   1.000
_cell.length_c   1.000
_cell.angle_alpha   90.00
_cell.angle_beta   90.00
_cell.angle_gamma   90.00
#
_symmetry.space_group_name_H-M   'P 1'
#
loop_
_entity.id
_entity.type
_entity.pdbx_description
1 polymer ?
#
loop_
_entity_poly.entity_id
_entity_poly.type
_entity_poly.pdbx_seq_one_letter_code
_entity_poly.pdbx_strand_id
1 'polypeptide(L)' 'MKLTVEQCRAGRALLNWSAADLASIAKMSVITVKRFEGGQNIASSSLTKISETLTAAGVILIEDGAASPSGRAGVRLA' A
#
# COMPACT_ATOMS: atom_id res chain seq x y z
N MET A 1 11.83 -3.71 -0.63
CA MET A 1 10.73 -2.76 -0.84
C MET A 1 9.96 -2.55 0.45
N LYS A 2 9.97 -1.33 0.99
CA LYS A 2 9.30 -1.01 2.27
C LYS A 2 8.04 -0.21 2.00
N LEU A 3 6.88 -0.86 2.02
CA LEU A 3 5.58 -0.19 1.93
C LEU A 3 5.35 0.60 3.23
N THR A 4 5.11 1.91 3.11
CA THR A 4 4.72 2.75 4.24
C THR A 4 3.20 2.77 4.43
N VAL A 5 2.76 3.18 5.63
CA VAL A 5 1.32 3.32 5.94
C VAL A 5 0.66 4.36 5.03
N GLU A 6 1.37 5.45 4.77
CA GLU A 6 0.94 6.56 3.92
C GLU A 6 0.77 6.09 2.48
N GLN A 7 1.72 5.31 1.96
CA GLN A 7 1.64 4.74 0.60
C GLN A 7 0.49 3.74 0.45
N CYS A 8 0.23 2.92 1.47
CA CYS A 8 -0.90 2.01 1.46
C CYS A 8 -2.23 2.77 1.35
N ARG A 9 -2.41 3.79 2.19
CA ARG A 9 -3.61 4.63 2.19
C ARG A 9 -3.75 5.41 0.88
N ALA A 10 -2.66 5.99 0.37
CA ALA A 10 -2.64 6.73 -0.88
C ALA A 10 -2.92 5.83 -2.10
N GLY A 11 -2.30 4.65 -2.16
CA GLY A 11 -2.54 3.67 -3.23
C GLY A 11 -4.01 3.22 -3.27
N ARG A 12 -4.60 2.94 -2.11
CA ARG A 12 -6.04 2.66 -2.04
C ARG A 12 -6.90 3.84 -2.47
N ALA A 13 -6.55 5.06 -2.05
CA ALA A 13 -7.30 6.25 -2.44
C ALA A 13 -7.28 6.47 -3.96
N LEU A 14 -6.15 6.24 -4.62
CA LEU A 14 -6.02 6.30 -6.08
C LEU A 14 -6.90 5.26 -6.80
N LEU A 15 -7.01 4.06 -6.22
CA LEU A 15 -7.84 2.98 -6.75
C LEU A 15 -9.32 3.09 -6.33
N ASN A 16 -9.69 4.10 -5.54
CA ASN A 16 -10.98 4.22 -4.88
C ASN A 16 -11.38 2.96 -4.07
N TRP A 17 -10.40 2.33 -3.40
CA TRP A 17 -10.59 1.11 -2.61
C TRP A 17 -10.76 1.40 -1.12
N SER A 18 -11.73 0.72 -0.51
CA SER A 18 -11.79 0.59 0.95
C SER A 18 -10.72 -0.37 1.48
N ALA A 19 -10.50 -0.36 2.80
CA ALA A 19 -9.63 -1.37 3.43
C ALA A 19 -10.18 -2.80 3.28
N ALA A 20 -11.51 -2.95 3.11
CA ALA A 20 -12.13 -4.24 2.86
C ALA A 20 -11.88 -4.73 1.43
N ASP A 21 -11.90 -3.83 0.44
CA ASP A 21 -11.60 -4.16 -0.95
C ASP A 21 -10.16 -4.63 -1.10
N LEU A 22 -9.21 -3.88 -0.54
CA LEU A 22 -7.79 -4.28 -0.54
C LEU A 22 -7.61 -5.64 0.13
N ALA A 23 -8.24 -5.87 1.28
CA ALA A 23 -8.13 -7.14 2.00
C ALA A 23 -8.71 -8.32 1.19
N SER A 24 -9.85 -8.10 0.52
CA SER A 24 -10.49 -9.10 -0.35
C SER A 24 -9.58 -9.50 -1.51
N ILE A 25 -9.04 -8.52 -2.23
CA ILE A 25 -8.17 -8.75 -3.39
C ILE A 25 -6.83 -9.36 -2.96
N ALA A 26 -6.26 -8.87 -1.85
CA ALA A 26 -5.01 -9.40 -1.28
C ALA A 26 -5.20 -10.73 -0.52
N LYS A 27 -6.43 -11.28 -0.50
CA LYS A 27 -6.81 -12.53 0.17
C LYS A 27 -6.34 -12.60 1.63
N MET A 28 -6.68 -11.56 2.39
CA MET A 28 -6.33 -11.44 3.81
C MET A 28 -7.46 -10.83 4.64
N SER A 29 -7.31 -10.84 5.96
CA SER A 29 -8.29 -10.22 6.85
C SER A 29 -8.24 -8.70 6.77
N VAL A 30 -9.42 -8.07 6.75
CA VAL A 30 -9.58 -6.61 6.87
C VAL A 30 -8.91 -6.07 8.14
N ILE A 31 -8.89 -6.87 9.21
CA ILE A 31 -8.21 -6.50 10.46
C ILE A 31 -6.72 -6.32 10.23
N THR A 32 -6.08 -7.18 9.44
CA THR A 32 -4.65 -7.09 9.14
C THR A 32 -4.32 -5.80 8.39
N VAL A 33 -5.14 -5.44 7.39
CA VAL A 33 -4.99 -4.17 6.66
C VAL A 33 -5.16 -2.98 7.61
N LYS A 34 -6.22 -2.96 8.42
CA LYS A 34 -6.46 -1.88 9.39
C LYS A 34 -5.37 -1.77 10.44
N ARG A 35 -4.80 -2.88 10.91
CA ARG A 35 -3.67 -2.89 11.86
C ARG A 35 -2.44 -2.25 11.24
N PHE A 36 -2.09 -2.65 10.02
CA PHE A 36 -0.99 -2.05 9.30
C PHE A 36 -1.21 -0.54 9.11
N GLU A 37 -2.38 -0.16 8.61
CA GLU A 37 -2.70 1.25 8.40
C GLU A 37 -2.83 2.05 9.71
N GLY A 38 -3.03 1.38 10.84
CA GLY A 38 -2.98 1.95 12.18
C GLY A 38 -1.57 2.07 12.76
N GLY A 39 -0.53 1.78 11.98
CA GLY A 39 0.87 1.84 12.40
C GLY A 39 1.35 0.63 13.20
N GLN A 40 0.56 -0.44 13.28
CA GLN A 40 0.98 -1.68 13.94
C GLN A 40 1.83 -2.54 13.02
N ASN A 41 2.81 -3.22 13.60
CA ASN A 41 3.58 -4.22 12.87
C ASN A 41 2.70 -5.40 12.47
N ILE A 42 2.79 -5.78 11.20
CA ILE A 42 2.19 -6.99 10.65
C ILE A 42 3.29 -7.89 10.09
N ALA A 43 2.95 -9.15 9.79
CA ALA A 43 3.90 -10.08 9.19
C ALA A 43 4.48 -9.52 7.87
N SER A 44 5.77 -9.74 7.64
CA SER A 44 6.45 -9.32 6.41
C SER A 44 5.78 -9.89 5.15
N SER A 45 5.29 -11.13 5.21
CA SER A 45 4.53 -11.76 4.12
C SER A 45 3.22 -11.02 3.81
N SER A 46 2.55 -10.47 4.81
CA SER A 46 1.35 -9.64 4.61
C SER A 46 1.69 -8.28 4.00
N LEU A 47 2.80 -7.65 4.40
CA LEU A 47 3.28 -6.41 3.78
C LEU A 47 3.59 -6.60 2.30
N THR A 48 4.31 -7.67 1.96
CA THR A 48 4.63 -8.02 0.57
C THR A 48 3.35 -8.22 -0.24
N LYS A 49 2.39 -8.99 0.26
CA LYS A 49 1.09 -9.19 -0.42
C LYS A 49 0.34 -7.89 -0.65
N ILE A 50 0.31 -6.98 0.32
CA ILE A 50 -0.34 -5.66 0.15
C ILE A 50 0.37 -4.88 -0.97
N SER A 51 1.71 -4.83 -0.95
CA SER A 51 2.47 -4.10 -1.96
C SER A 51 2.26 -4.68 -3.37
N GLU A 52 2.31 -6.01 -3.50
CA GLU A 52 2.07 -6.70 -4.77
C GLU A 52 0.65 -6.45 -5.29
N THR A 53 -0.35 -6.49 -4.41
CA THR A 53 -1.75 -6.27 -4.78
C THR A 53 -1.98 -4.87 -5.32
N LEU A 54 -1.40 -3.86 -4.66
CA LEU A 54 -1.47 -2.47 -5.14
C LEU A 54 -0.76 -2.33 -6.50
N THR A 55 0.45 -2.90 -6.65
CA THR A 55 1.19 -2.83 -7.91
C THR A 55 0.50 -3.57 -9.06
N ALA A 56 -0.11 -4.71 -8.78
CA ALA A 56 -0.87 -5.48 -9.77
C ALA A 56 -2.13 -4.74 -10.24
N ALA A 57 -2.66 -3.83 -9.43
CA ALA A 57 -3.78 -2.96 -9.76
C ALA A 57 -3.39 -1.66 -10.47
N GLY A 58 -2.10 -1.48 -10.80
CA GLY A 58 -1.59 -0.30 -11.52
C GLY A 58 -1.04 0.82 -10.64
N VAL A 59 -0.88 0.58 -9.33
CA VAL A 59 -0.28 1.56 -8.41
C VAL A 59 1.24 1.43 -8.42
N ILE A 60 1.94 2.50 -8.77
CA ILE A 60 3.41 2.56 -8.65
C ILE A 60 3.78 3.14 -7.29
N LEU A 61 4.44 2.32 -6.47
CA LEU A 61 4.96 2.67 -5.17
C LEU A 61 6.37 3.27 -5.33
N ILE A 62 6.54 4.55 -4.99
CA ILE A 62 7.82 5.26 -5.12
C ILE A 62 8.57 5.21 -3.78
N GLU A 63 9.71 4.53 -3.76
CA GLU A 63 10.55 4.42 -2.56
C GLU A 63 11.14 5.78 -2.14
N ASP A 64 11.54 5.87 -0.87
CA ASP A 64 12.20 7.05 -0.32
C ASP A 64 13.53 7.30 -1.06
N GLY A 65 13.63 8.44 -1.75
CA GLY A 65 14.77 8.80 -2.62
C GLY A 65 14.58 8.56 -4.13
N ALA A 66 13.47 7.95 -4.58
CA ALA A 66 13.15 7.89 -6.01
C ALA A 66 12.52 9.23 -6.47
N ALA A 67 12.88 9.68 -7.69
CA ALA A 67 12.66 11.04 -8.19
C ALA A 67 11.17 11.48 -8.22
N SER A 68 10.71 12.01 -7.10
CA SER A 68 9.65 13.02 -7.06
C SER A 68 10.34 14.39 -7.18
N PRO A 69 9.88 15.31 -8.06
CA PRO A 69 10.42 16.67 -8.16
C PRO A 69 10.48 17.43 -6.82
N SER A 70 9.78 16.95 -5.78
CA SER A 70 9.74 17.49 -4.42
C SER A 70 10.27 16.55 -3.31
N GLY A 71 10.92 15.44 -3.67
CA GLY A 71 11.82 14.69 -2.77
C GLY A 71 11.22 13.96 -1.56
N ARG A 72 10.04 13.33 -1.68
CA ARG A 72 9.47 12.45 -0.63
C ARG A 72 8.81 11.20 -1.21
N ALA A 73 8.72 10.13 -0.41
CA ALA A 73 7.97 8.92 -0.75
C ALA A 73 6.52 9.25 -1.16
N GLY A 74 6.05 8.66 -2.26
CA GLY A 74 4.76 8.97 -2.86
C GLY A 74 4.18 7.81 -3.68
N VAL A 75 3.04 8.06 -4.32
CA VAL A 75 2.32 7.06 -5.11
C VAL A 75 1.85 7.69 -6.43
N ARG A 76 1.97 6.96 -7.54
CA ARG A 76 1.48 7.39 -8.87
C ARG A 76 0.59 6.30 -9.48
N LEU A 77 -0.40 6.73 -10.24
CA LEU A 77 -1.18 5.87 -11.14
C LEU A 77 -0.49 5.86 -12.51
N ALA A 78 -0.37 4.68 -13.13
CA ALA A 78 0.20 4.50 -14.47
C ALA A 78 -0.87 4.20 -15.52
#